data_AF-A0A5A4UCA3-F1
#
_entry.id   AF-A0A5A4UCA3-F1
#
_cell.length_a   1.000
_cell.length_b   1.000
_cell.length_c   1.000
_cell.angle_alpha   90.00
_cell.angle_beta   90.00
_cell.angle_gamma   90.00
#
_symmetry.space_group_name_H-M   'P 1'
#
loop_
_entity.id
_entity.type
_entity.pdbx_description
1 polymer ?
#
loop_
_entity_poly.entity_id
_entity_poly.type
_entity_poly.pdbx_seq_one_letter_code
_entity_poly.pdbx_strand_id
1 'polypeptide(L)'
;MLHTGIRWEYLPRDLGFGSGMTCRRRLRDWNEAGVWDRPHQLLLNKLRSMNQLDWSRAVIDSSHVRAARRGPKADPARSTAHARAANTTPSPTARGPRWPCR
;
A
#
# COMPACT_ATOMS: atom_id res chain seq x y z
N MET A 1 -19.62 12.35 -13.49
CA MET A 1 -18.33 12.22 -14.19
C MET A 1 -17.22 12.36 -13.15
N LEU A 2 -16.50 11.28 -12.81
CA LEU A 2 -15.36 11.34 -11.88
C LEU A 2 -14.12 11.70 -12.71
N HIS A 3 -13.71 12.97 -12.65
CA HIS A 3 -12.60 13.48 -13.46
C HIS A 3 -11.22 13.31 -12.83
N THR A 4 -11.15 12.81 -11.59
CA THR A 4 -9.91 12.64 -10.85
C THR A 4 -10.05 11.50 -9.86
N GLY A 5 -8.96 10.77 -9.63
CA GLY A 5 -8.89 9.80 -8.55
C GLY A 5 -9.24 10.46 -7.22
N ILE A 6 -10.12 9.83 -6.45
CA ILE A 6 -10.44 10.25 -5.09
C ILE A 6 -9.19 10.02 -4.23
N ARG A 7 -8.74 11.03 -3.47
CA ARG A 7 -7.63 10.82 -2.53
C ARG A 7 -8.03 9.75 -1.52
N TRP A 8 -7.08 8.93 -1.06
CA TRP A 8 -7.38 7.84 -0.13
C TRP A 8 -8.10 8.32 1.14
N GLU A 9 -7.84 9.55 1.61
CA GLU A 9 -8.51 10.14 2.78
C GLU A 9 -10.01 10.40 2.56
N TYR A 10 -10.44 10.52 1.30
CA TYR A 10 -11.84 10.76 0.91
C TYR A 10 -12.59 9.48 0.54
N LEU A 11 -11.99 8.30 0.74
CA LEU A 11 -12.70 7.05 0.56
C LEU A 11 -13.84 6.95 1.59
N PRO A 12 -15.10 6.72 1.17
CA PRO A 12 -16.24 6.65 2.09
C PRO A 12 -16.03 5.57 3.15
N ARG A 13 -16.23 5.95 4.42
CA ARG A 13 -16.09 5.02 5.56
C ARG A 13 -17.20 3.99 5.62
N ASP A 14 -18.36 4.31 5.03
CA ASP A 14 -19.56 3.44 5.00
C ASP A 14 -19.34 2.15 4.21
N LEU A 15 -18.26 2.06 3.42
CA LEU A 15 -17.89 0.85 2.69
C LEU A 15 -17.34 -0.27 3.61
N GLY A 16 -17.14 0.00 4.89
CA GLY A 16 -16.72 -1.02 5.88
C GLY A 16 -15.26 -1.47 5.78
N PHE A 17 -14.46 -0.85 4.90
CA PHE A 17 -13.04 -1.23 4.70
C PHE A 17 -12.05 -0.57 5.67
N GLY A 18 -12.54 0.29 6.57
CA GLY A 18 -11.73 1.10 7.49
C GLY A 18 -11.28 2.42 6.88
N SER A 19 -10.11 2.92 7.27
CA SER A 19 -9.56 4.15 6.70
C SER A 19 -9.05 3.91 5.28
N GLY A 20 -9.11 4.89 4.37
CA GLY A 20 -8.54 4.71 3.05
C GLY A 20 -7.02 4.52 3.04
N MET A 21 -6.30 4.93 4.10
CA MET A 21 -4.89 4.57 4.29
C MET A 21 -4.69 3.06 4.53
N THR A 22 -5.64 2.40 5.21
CA THR A 22 -5.65 0.94 5.36
C THR A 22 -5.87 0.27 4.01
N CYS A 23 -6.80 0.78 3.19
CA CYS A 23 -7.01 0.31 1.82
C CYS A 23 -5.77 0.48 0.95
N ARG A 24 -5.11 1.65 1.03
CA ARG A 24 -3.88 1.92 0.29
C ARG A 24 -2.76 0.96 0.65
N ARG A 25 -2.58 0.66 1.95
CA ARG A 25 -1.57 -0.31 2.39
C ARG A 25 -1.87 -1.70 1.84
N ARG A 26 -3.12 -2.17 1.95
CA ARG A 26 -3.53 -3.47 1.39
C ARG A 26 -3.33 -3.55 -0.11
N LEU A 27 -3.65 -2.48 -0.84
CA LEU A 27 -3.40 -2.41 -2.27
C LEU A 27 -1.90 -2.53 -2.60
N ARG A 28 -1.04 -1.88 -1.82
CA ARG A 28 0.41 -2.03 -1.96
C ARG A 28 0.86 -3.47 -1.69
N ASP A 29 0.35 -4.08 -0.61
CA ASP A 29 0.70 -5.45 -0.25
C ASP A 29 0.27 -6.44 -1.36
N TRP A 30 -0.88 -6.21 -2.00
CA TRP A 30 -1.33 -6.97 -3.18
C TRP A 30 -0.46 -6.76 -4.42
N ASN A 31 0.00 -5.53 -4.65
CA ASN A 31 0.95 -5.24 -5.73
C ASN A 31 2.27 -5.97 -5.49
N GLU A 32 2.81 -5.91 -4.27
CA GLU A 32 4.06 -6.60 -3.89
C GLU A 32 3.92 -8.12 -3.99
N ALA A 33 2.74 -8.67 -3.67
CA ALA A 33 2.43 -10.08 -3.80
C ALA A 33 2.07 -10.53 -5.24
N GLY A 34 2.06 -9.63 -6.23
CA GLY A 34 1.76 -9.96 -7.63
C GLY A 34 0.31 -10.41 -7.87
N VAL A 35 -0.63 -10.03 -6.98
CA VAL A 35 -2.04 -10.48 -7.02
C VAL A 35 -2.71 -10.14 -8.35
N TRP A 36 -2.29 -9.05 -9.00
CA TRP A 36 -2.92 -8.54 -10.22
C TRP A 36 -2.56 -9.30 -11.49
N ASP A 37 -1.43 -10.01 -11.52
CA ASP A 37 -0.90 -10.57 -12.76
C ASP A 37 -1.87 -11.56 -13.42
N ARG A 38 -2.35 -12.53 -12.64
CA ARG A 38 -3.24 -13.59 -13.14
C ARG A 38 -4.65 -13.06 -13.50
N PRO A 39 -5.34 -12.28 -12.64
CA PRO A 39 -6.63 -11.69 -13.00
C PRO A 39 -6.55 -10.79 -14.23
N HIS A 40 -5.48 -9.99 -14.35
CA HIS A 40 -5.29 -9.09 -15.47
C HIS A 40 -5.15 -9.86 -16.79
N GLN A 41 -4.31 -10.90 -16.82
CA GLN A 41 -4.16 -11.75 -18.00
C GLN A 41 -5.47 -12.46 -18.37
N LEU A 42 -6.19 -13.00 -17.39
CA LEU A 42 -7.47 -13.67 -17.61
C LEU A 42 -8.49 -12.72 -18.26
N LEU A 43 -8.60 -11.50 -17.71
CA LEU A 43 -9.52 -10.48 -18.24
C LEU A 43 -9.14 -10.09 -19.67
N LEU A 44 -7.85 -9.82 -19.92
CA LEU A 44 -7.37 -9.50 -21.26
C LEU A 44 -7.64 -10.61 -22.26
N ASN A 45 -7.38 -11.86 -21.90
CA ASN A 45 -7.64 -13.02 -22.76
C ASN A 45 -9.13 -13.15 -23.07
N LYS A 46 -10.00 -12.96 -22.07
CA LYS A 46 -11.44 -12.99 -22.27
C LYS A 46 -11.90 -11.89 -23.21
N LEU A 47 -11.47 -10.64 -22.99
CA LEU A 47 -11.84 -9.50 -23.85
C LEU A 47 -11.33 -9.66 -25.29
N ARG A 48 -10.12 -10.18 -25.47
CA ARG A 48 -9.56 -10.52 -26.80
C ARG A 48 -10.41 -11.58 -27.50
N SER A 49 -10.77 -12.65 -26.80
CA SER A 49 -11.58 -13.73 -27.38
C SER A 49 -12.96 -13.26 -27.86
N MET A 50 -13.51 -12.24 -27.22
CA MET A 50 -14.82 -11.67 -27.58
C MET A 50 -14.71 -10.48 -28.54
N ASN A 51 -13.50 -10.11 -28.99
CA ASN A 51 -13.24 -8.91 -29.79
C ASN A 51 -13.86 -7.61 -29.23
N GLN A 52 -13.88 -7.49 -27.89
CA GLN A 52 -14.48 -6.34 -27.18
C GLN A 52 -13.47 -5.26 -26.80
N LEU A 53 -12.23 -5.37 -27.27
CA LEU A 53 -11.24 -4.33 -27.08
C LEU A 53 -11.45 -3.23 -28.12
N ASP A 54 -11.77 -2.03 -27.67
CA ASP A 54 -11.80 -0.84 -28.53
C ASP A 54 -10.37 -0.38 -28.80
N TRP A 55 -9.87 -0.71 -29.99
CA TRP A 55 -8.53 -0.33 -30.45
C TRP A 55 -8.46 1.11 -30.99
N SER A 56 -9.59 1.81 -31.15
CA SER A 56 -9.58 3.21 -31.58
C SER A 56 -9.05 4.15 -30.51
N ARG A 57 -9.00 3.68 -29.25
CA ARG A 57 -8.60 4.45 -28.08
C ARG A 57 -7.58 3.68 -27.24
N ALA A 58 -6.34 4.16 -27.24
CA ALA A 58 -5.31 3.72 -26.30
C ALA A 58 -4.87 4.88 -25.41
N VAL A 59 -4.80 4.66 -24.09
CA VAL A 59 -4.29 5.63 -23.12
C VAL A 59 -2.99 5.09 -22.55
N ILE A 60 -1.90 5.80 -22.77
CA ILE A 60 -0.61 5.51 -22.17
C ILE A 60 -0.53 6.32 -20.87
N ASP A 61 -0.63 5.64 -19.72
CA ASP A 61 -0.45 6.29 -18.41
C ASP A 61 1.03 6.25 -18.00
N SER A 62 1.83 7.22 -18.47
CA SER A 62 3.19 7.37 -17.97
C SER A 62 3.66 8.84 -17.99
N SER A 63 3.63 9.48 -16.83
CA SER A 63 4.49 10.63 -16.53
C SER A 63 4.91 10.63 -15.06
N HIS A 64 6.07 10.04 -14.76
CA HIS A 64 6.81 10.32 -13.51
C HIS A 64 7.88 11.37 -13.78
N VAL A 65 7.46 12.64 -13.93
CA VAL A 65 8.41 13.76 -14.02
C VAL A 65 8.75 14.20 -12.61
N ARG A 66 10.03 14.08 -12.22
CA ARG A 66 10.55 14.70 -11.00
C ARG A 66 10.30 16.21 -11.10
N ALA A 67 9.71 16.82 -10.07
CA ALA A 67 9.52 18.26 -10.04
C ALA A 67 10.86 18.97 -10.33
N ALA A 68 10.92 19.75 -11.41
CA ALA A 68 12.14 20.41 -11.87
C ALA A 68 12.66 21.47 -10.87
N ARG A 69 11.82 21.91 -9.92
CA ARG A 69 12.15 22.89 -8.90
C ARG A 69 12.19 22.25 -7.53
N ARG A 70 13.40 21.91 -7.08
CA ARG A 70 13.70 21.71 -5.65
C ARG A 70 13.79 23.11 -5.02
N GLY A 71 13.07 23.35 -3.94
CA GLY A 71 13.31 24.53 -3.09
C GLY A 71 14.76 24.55 -2.58
N PRO A 72 15.26 25.69 -2.09
CA PRO A 72 16.61 25.79 -1.53
C PRO A 72 16.85 24.66 -0.53
N LYS A 73 18.05 24.06 -0.59
CA LYS A 73 18.45 22.97 0.30
C LYS A 73 18.32 23.49 1.74
N ALA A 74 17.37 22.94 2.50
CA ALA A 74 17.29 23.22 3.93
C ALA A 74 18.65 22.88 4.57
N ASP A 75 19.13 23.78 5.43
CA ASP A 75 20.36 23.56 6.17
C ASP A 75 20.29 22.22 6.91
N PRO A 76 21.42 21.49 7.03
CA PRO A 76 21.44 20.25 7.79
C PRO A 76 20.85 20.49 9.18
N ALA A 77 19.73 19.84 9.47
CA ALA A 77 19.18 19.82 10.81
C ALA A 77 20.24 19.23 11.74
N ARG A 78 20.51 19.89 12.87
CA ARG A 78 21.35 19.31 13.92
C ARG A 78 20.71 17.99 14.33
N SER A 79 21.45 16.90 14.15
CA SER A 79 21.05 15.61 14.67
C SER A 79 20.94 15.72 16.19
N THR A 80 19.74 15.68 16.73
CA THR A 80 19.53 15.38 18.15
C THR A 80 20.01 13.95 18.34
N ALA A 81 21.04 13.78 19.19
CA ALA A 81 21.63 12.48 19.49
C ALA A 81 20.55 11.42 19.74
N HIS A 82 20.79 10.19 19.28
CA HIS A 82 19.90 9.06 19.53
C HIS A 82 19.71 8.86 21.03
N ALA A 83 18.60 9.35 21.58
CA ALA A 83 18.12 8.92 22.87
C ALA A 83 17.62 7.48 22.72
N ARG A 84 18.11 6.57 23.57
CA ARG A 84 17.67 5.19 23.61
C ARG A 84 16.20 5.18 24.05
N ALA A 85 15.30 4.83 23.15
CA ALA A 85 13.88 4.69 23.47
C ALA A 85 13.69 3.51 24.44
N ALA A 86 12.85 3.69 25.47
CA ALA A 86 12.47 2.63 26.38
C ALA A 86 11.71 1.53 25.61
N ASN A 87 12.31 0.35 25.56
CA ASN A 87 11.76 -0.84 24.95
C ASN A 87 10.59 -1.37 25.80
N THR A 88 9.38 -1.36 25.25
CA THR A 88 8.16 -1.93 25.85
C THR A 88 8.04 -3.42 25.47
N THR A 89 9.08 -4.20 25.73
CA THR A 89 9.02 -5.65 25.56
C THR A 89 8.87 -6.28 26.93
N PRO A 90 7.72 -6.90 27.27
CA PRO A 90 7.62 -7.67 28.51
C PRO A 90 8.59 -8.85 28.44
N SER A 91 9.37 -9.02 29.51
CA SER A 91 10.26 -10.17 29.66
C SER A 91 9.45 -11.48 29.61
N PRO A 92 10.00 -12.56 29.04
CA PRO A 92 9.31 -13.84 29.03
C PRO A 92 9.10 -14.31 30.48
N THR A 93 7.85 -14.56 30.84
CA THR A 93 7.47 -15.07 32.16
C THR A 93 8.17 -16.41 32.42
N ALA A 94 8.71 -16.58 33.62
CA ALA A 94 9.30 -17.83 34.05
C ALA A 94 8.31 -19.00 33.89
N ARG A 95 8.77 -20.10 33.32
CA ARG A 95 7.98 -21.31 33.11
C ARG A 95 7.66 -21.93 34.49
N GLY A 96 6.36 -22.00 34.84
CA GLY A 96 5.89 -22.60 36.09
C GLY A 96 6.18 -24.10 36.18
N PRO A 97 6.16 -24.69 37.40
CA PRO A 97 6.56 -26.08 37.62
C PRO A 97 5.55 -27.05 37.00
N ARG A 98 6.08 -28.15 36.44
CA ARG A 98 5.29 -29.28 35.94
C ARG A 98 4.92 -30.18 37.11
N TRP A 99 3.64 -30.34 37.37
CA TRP A 99 3.14 -31.33 38.33
C TRP A 99 3.15 -32.72 37.70
N PRO A 100 3.58 -33.78 38.41
CA PRO A 100 3.48 -35.15 37.92
C PRO A 100 2.05 -35.67 38.11
N CYS A 101 1.52 -36.32 37.08
CA CYS A 101 0.30 -37.12 37.19
C CYS A 101 0.62 -38.44 37.91
N ARG A 102 -0.32 -38.85 38.76
CA ARG A 102 -0.32 -40.09 39.56
C ARG A 102 -0.46 -41.34 38.71
#